data_AF-A0A212CU58-F1
#
_entry.id   AF-A0A212CU58-F1
#
_cell.length_a   1.000
_cell.length_b   1.000
_cell.length_c   1.000
_cell.angle_alpha   90.00
_cell.angle_beta   90.00
_cell.angle_gamma   90.00
#
_symmetry.space_group_name_H-M   'P 1'
#
loop_
_entity.id
_entity.type
_entity.pdbx_description
1 polymer ?
#
loop_
_entity_poly.entity_id
_entity_poly.type
_entity_poly.pdbx_seq_one_letter_code
_entity_poly.pdbx_strand_id
1 'polypeptide(L)'
;LEFQEIFNSNVMVVAATNRPDVLDDALLRPGRLDKIIYIPPPDEKGRLSILKVCTKNMPMGPDVSLEKVAAETCFFSGADLGNLCKEVS
;
A
#
# COMPACT_ATOMS: atom_id res chain seq x y z
N LEU A 1 18.14 -4.41 2.02
CA LEU A 1 18.05 -4.04 0.59
C LEU A 1 18.83 -2.75 0.43
N GLU A 2 20.13 -2.86 0.15
CA GLU A 2 20.95 -1.69 -0.16
C GLU A 2 20.74 -1.34 -1.63
N PHE A 3 20.28 -0.12 -1.88
CA PHE A 3 20.23 0.44 -3.22
C PHE A 3 21.64 0.92 -3.58
N GLN A 4 22.33 0.21 -4.47
CA GLN A 4 23.53 0.75 -5.10
C GLN A 4 23.11 1.75 -6.18
N GLU A 5 23.47 3.01 -5.95
CA GLU A 5 23.31 4.12 -6.90
C GLU A 5 24.23 3.93 -8.11
N ILE A 6 23.69 4.10 -9.32
CA ILE A 6 24.49 4.27 -10.54
C ILE A 6 24.20 5.65 -11.12
N PHE A 7 25.30 6.37 -11.35
CA PHE A 7 25.47 7.79 -11.66
C PHE A 7 24.60 8.37 -12.80
N ASN A 8 23.62 9.19 -12.42
CA ASN A 8 23.44 10.57 -12.87
C ASN A 8 22.61 11.32 -11.80
N SER A 9 23.33 12.00 -10.91
CA SER A 9 23.11 11.87 -9.46
C SER A 9 22.21 12.94 -8.83
N ASN A 10 20.92 13.02 -9.18
CA ASN A 10 19.93 13.80 -8.39
C ASN A 10 18.45 13.43 -8.60
N VAL A 11 18.11 12.51 -9.52
CA VAL A 11 16.71 12.20 -9.85
C VAL A 11 16.45 10.71 -9.67
N MET A 12 15.46 10.38 -8.83
CA MET A 12 14.91 9.04 -8.69
C MET A 12 13.54 8.98 -9.38
N VAL A 13 13.37 7.99 -10.26
CA VAL A 13 12.08 7.74 -10.92
C VAL A 13 11.37 6.59 -10.21
N VAL A 14 10.12 6.83 -9.80
CA VAL A 14 9.24 5.80 -9.24
C VAL A 14 8.03 5.68 -10.15
N ALA A 15 7.72 4.45 -10.57
CA ALA A 15 6.55 4.12 -11.36
C ALA A 15 5.68 3.11 -10.59
N ALA A 16 4.36 3.18 -10.78
CA ALA A 16 3.40 2.24 -10.19
C ALA A 16 2.42 1.78 -11.28
N THR A 17 2.13 0.46 -11.32
CA THR A 17 1.14 -0.13 -12.22
C THR A 17 0.43 -1.29 -11.53
N ASN A 18 -0.86 -1.46 -11.83
CA ASN A 18 -1.64 -2.65 -11.47
C ASN A 18 -1.63 -3.71 -12.58
N ARG A 19 -1.01 -3.41 -13.72
CA ARG A 19 -0.90 -4.30 -14.89
C ARG A 19 0.55 -4.38 -15.36
N PRO A 20 1.44 -5.05 -14.60
CA PRO A 20 2.83 -5.21 -15.02
C PRO A 20 2.97 -6.06 -16.30
N ASP A 21 1.98 -6.89 -16.58
CA ASP A 21 1.88 -7.79 -17.75
C ASP A 21 1.77 -7.06 -19.10
N VAL A 22 1.31 -5.81 -19.11
CA VAL A 22 1.16 -5.02 -20.35
C VAL A 22 2.30 -4.02 -20.57
N LEU A 23 3.30 -4.00 -19.68
CA LEU A 23 4.46 -3.12 -19.86
C LEU A 23 5.34 -3.61 -21.00
N ASP A 24 5.90 -2.67 -21.76
CA ASP A 24 6.94 -2.99 -22.73
C ASP A 24 8.19 -3.47 -21.99
N ASP A 25 8.67 -4.67 -22.32
CA ASP A 25 9.88 -5.28 -21.76
C ASP A 25 11.11 -4.38 -21.88
N ALA A 26 11.14 -3.45 -22.84
CA ALA A 26 12.19 -2.45 -22.95
C ALA A 26 12.28 -1.58 -21.69
N LEU A 27 11.18 -1.27 -21.00
CA LEU A 27 11.19 -0.47 -19.78
C LEU A 27 11.80 -1.21 -18.58
N LEU A 28 11.76 -2.55 -18.59
CA LEU A 28 12.25 -3.41 -17.49
C LEU A 28 13.73 -3.79 -17.63
N ARG A 29 14.39 -3.35 -18.71
CA ARG A 29 15.82 -3.64 -18.91
C ARG A 29 16.70 -2.93 -17.87
N PRO A 30 17.86 -3.50 -17.52
CA PRO A 30 18.81 -2.89 -16.59
C PRO A 30 19.10 -1.42 -16.89
N GLY A 31 19.11 -0.57 -15.85
CA GLY A 31 19.30 0.88 -15.96
C GLY A 31 18.04 1.70 -16.28
N ARG A 32 16.85 1.06 -16.34
CA ARG A 32 15.54 1.72 -16.49
C ARG A 32 14.67 1.45 -15.25
N LEU A 33 13.52 0.77 -15.40
CA LEU A 33 12.67 0.32 -14.29
C LEU A 33 13.07 -1.10 -13.87
N ASP A 34 14.33 -1.28 -13.52
CA ASP A 34 14.91 -2.60 -13.24
C ASP A 34 14.74 -3.06 -11.78
N LYS A 35 14.30 -2.17 -10.88
CA LYS A 35 13.90 -2.50 -9.51
C LYS A 35 12.38 -2.60 -9.41
N ILE A 36 11.88 -3.83 -9.36
CA ILE A 36 10.45 -4.13 -9.24
C ILE A 36 10.13 -4.51 -7.80
N ILE A 37 9.20 -3.77 -7.18
CA ILE A 37 8.69 -4.05 -5.84
C ILE A 37 7.22 -4.46 -5.97
N TYR A 38 6.92 -5.69 -5.59
CA TYR A 38 5.54 -6.15 -5.50
C TYR A 38 4.91 -5.70 -4.18
N ILE A 39 3.72 -5.10 -4.27
CA ILE A 39 2.93 -4.68 -3.12
C ILE A 39 1.74 -5.64 -3.01
N PRO A 40 1.76 -6.61 -2.07
CA PRO A 40 0.62 -7.50 -1.86
C PRO A 40 -0.54 -6.76 -1.17
N PRO A 41 -1.77 -7.30 -1.23
CA PRO A 41 -2.84 -6.91 -0.33
C PRO A 41 -2.39 -6.98 1.14
N PRO A 42 -2.90 -6.10 2.02
CA PRO A 42 -2.49 -6.09 3.41
C PRO A 42 -2.95 -7.35 4.15
N ASP A 43 -2.04 -7.91 4.95
CA ASP A 43 -2.37 -8.92 5.94
C ASP A 43 -3.17 -8.29 7.10
N GLU A 44 -3.62 -9.11 8.06
CA GLU A 44 -4.42 -8.61 9.19
C GLU A 44 -3.73 -7.50 9.98
N LYS A 45 -2.42 -7.62 10.21
CA LYS A 45 -1.62 -6.59 10.90
C LYS A 45 -1.52 -5.30 10.09
N GLY A 46 -1.35 -5.42 8.77
CA GLY A 46 -1.39 -4.31 7.84
C GLY A 46 -2.74 -3.61 7.86
N ARG A 47 -3.84 -4.37 7.81
CA ARG A 47 -5.21 -3.82 7.91
C ARG A 47 -5.44 -3.08 9.23
N LEU A 48 -5.02 -3.65 10.36
CA LEU A 48 -5.08 -2.98 11.67
C LEU A 48 -4.30 -1.65 11.66
N SER A 49 -3.13 -1.64 11.03
CA SER A 49 -2.28 -0.45 10.97
C SER A 49 -2.90 0.64 10.11
N ILE A 50 -3.51 0.27 8.97
CA ILE A 50 -4.26 1.18 8.10
C ILE A 50 -5.47 1.74 8.85
N LEU A 51 -6.26 0.89 9.50
CA LEU A 51 -7.42 1.30 10.29
C LEU A 51 -7.03 2.34 11.37
N LYS A 52 -5.96 2.08 12.12
CA LYS A 52 -5.44 3.04 13.13
C LYS A 52 -5.09 4.41 12.55
N VAL A 53 -4.54 4.44 11.34
CA VAL A 53 -4.23 5.70 10.65
C VAL A 53 -5.51 6.39 10.17
N CYS A 54 -6.42 5.64 9.55
CA CYS A 54 -7.69 6.14 9.03
C CYS A 54 -8.60 6.70 10.12
N THR A 55 -8.62 6.08 11.31
CA THR A 55 -9.49 6.49 12.43
C THR A 55 -8.82 7.43 13.43
N LYS A 56 -7.56 7.86 13.20
CA LYS A 56 -6.77 8.63 14.17
C LYS A 56 -7.47 9.88 14.71
N ASN A 57 -8.28 10.53 13.88
CA ASN A 57 -9.00 11.77 14.23
C ASN A 57 -10.52 11.60 14.23
N MET A 58 -11.02 10.35 14.25
CA MET A 58 -12.46 10.06 14.24
C MET A 58 -12.96 9.88 15.69
N PRO A 59 -14.16 10.37 16.03
CA PRO A 59 -14.79 10.02 17.30
C PRO A 59 -15.15 8.53 17.28
N MET A 60 -14.55 7.77 18.20
CA MET A 60 -14.76 6.32 18.29
C MET A 60 -15.57 5.98 19.54
N GLY A 61 -16.54 5.08 19.40
CA GLY A 61 -17.24 4.49 20.53
C GLY A 61 -16.30 3.66 21.41
N PRO A 62 -16.57 3.55 22.72
CA PRO A 62 -15.72 2.78 23.66
C PRO A 62 -15.72 1.27 23.38
N ASP A 63 -16.68 0.79 22.60
CA ASP A 63 -16.92 -0.60 22.22
C ASP A 63 -16.31 -0.98 20.87
N VAL A 64 -15.74 -0.03 20.13
CA VAL A 64 -15.16 -0.30 18.82
C VAL A 64 -13.77 -0.91 18.95
N SER A 65 -13.59 -2.12 18.42
CA SER A 65 -12.29 -2.80 18.33
C SER A 65 -11.80 -2.85 16.89
N LEU A 66 -10.71 -2.14 16.61
CA LEU A 66 -10.08 -2.16 15.29
C LEU A 66 -9.44 -3.52 14.98
N GLU A 67 -9.04 -4.27 16.00
CA GLU A 67 -8.53 -5.63 15.86
C GLU A 67 -9.60 -6.57 15.29
N LYS A 68 -10.83 -6.49 15.78
CA LYS A 68 -11.96 -7.26 15.23
C LYS A 68 -12.25 -6.87 13.78
N VAL A 69 -12.31 -5.56 13.50
CA VAL A 69 -12.52 -5.07 12.13
C VAL A 69 -11.40 -5.55 11.20
N ALA A 70 -10.15 -5.52 11.63
CA ALA A 70 -9.02 -6.03 10.85
C ALA A 70 -9.16 -7.53 10.53
N ALA A 71 -9.62 -8.35 11.49
CA ALA A 71 -9.85 -9.78 11.30
C ALA A 71 -11.00 -10.06 10.30
N GLU A 72 -12.06 -9.26 10.33
CA GLU A 72 -13.26 -9.45 9.51
C GLU A 72 -13.13 -8.88 8.08
N THR A 73 -12.19 -7.96 7.85
CA THR A 73 -11.96 -7.28 6.55
C THR A 73 -10.96 -8.02 5.67
N CYS A 74 -10.99 -9.36 5.65
CA CYS A 74 -10.11 -10.14 4.79
C CYS A 74 -10.26 -9.70 3.31
N PHE A 75 -9.13 -9.64 2.60
CA PHE A 75 -9.02 -9.16 1.20
C PHE A 75 -9.29 -7.67 0.96
N PHE A 76 -9.59 -6.87 1.99
CA PHE A 76 -9.73 -5.43 1.81
C PHE A 76 -8.38 -4.81 1.46
N SER A 77 -8.37 -3.98 0.43
CA SER A 77 -7.26 -3.09 0.13
C SER A 77 -7.21 -1.91 1.12
N GLY A 78 -6.11 -1.16 1.09
CA GLY A 78 -6.04 0.08 1.87
C GLY A 78 -7.10 1.11 1.47
N ALA A 79 -7.54 1.11 0.20
CA ALA A 79 -8.62 1.98 -0.26
C ALA A 79 -9.98 1.53 0.31
N ASP A 80 -10.25 0.22 0.34
CA ASP A 80 -11.49 -0.33 0.90
C ASP A 80 -11.63 -0.01 2.39
N LEU A 81 -10.54 -0.18 3.16
CA LEU A 81 -10.51 0.20 4.58
C LEU A 81 -10.70 1.71 4.79
N GLY A 82 -10.07 2.53 3.94
CA GLY A 82 -10.25 3.97 3.99
C GLY A 82 -11.68 4.41 3.69
N ASN A 83 -12.36 3.73 2.77
CA ASN A 83 -13.77 3.98 2.45
C ASN A 83 -14.68 3.52 3.59
N LEU A 84 -14.44 2.33 4.16
CA LEU A 84 -15.15 1.83 5.33
C LEU A 84 -15.15 2.85 6.48
N CYS A 85 -14.00 3.44 6.80
CA CYS A 85 -13.91 4.45 7.85
C CYS A 85 -14.70 5.73 7.52
N LYS A 86 -14.74 6.14 6.24
CA LYS A 86 -15.44 7.36 5.80
C LYS A 86 -16.96 7.23 5.80
N GLU A 87 -17.51 6.06 5.48
CA GLU A 87 -18.96 5.84 5.44
C GLU A 87 -19.62 5.89 6.82
N VAL A 88 -18.84 5.59 7.86
CA VAL A 88 -19.29 5.53 9.26
C VAL A 88 -18.98 6.83 10.03
N SER A 89 -18.25 7.76 9.40
CA SER A 89 -17.84 9.06 9.97
C SER A 89 -18.99 10.05 10.14
#